data_AF-A0A831UHJ6-F1
#
_entry.id   AF-A0A831UHJ6-F1
#
_cell.length_a   1.000
_cell.length_b   1.000
_cell.length_c   1.000
_cell.angle_alpha   90.00
_cell.angle_beta   90.00
_cell.angle_gamma   90.00
#
_symmetry.space_group_name_H-M   'P 1'
#
loop_
_entity.id
_entity.type
_entity.pdbx_description
1 polymer ?
#
loop_
_entity_poly.entity_id
_entity_poly.type
_entity_poly.pdbx_seq_one_letter_code
_entity_poly.pdbx_strand_id
1 'polypeptide(L)'
;MARWWAVVVALIGVGFLLYPGSAPYLRWYVLAPISILGFPQATGEFVRRGTPEAPPPHWLEPCQARYPDDLAVQVGCFLFATPNPFGEQEVAPEKLDALQRQFPQEPALYLMQIRYRIRNFNFVRAESLTRMGANPPPPRKPDPQLARQLLRLATEGERIDPQNGFFPAIRALVLYALERDDEALRALERAGNCPRWETYEAFFANALVATYERCLGWRGAYPASTFYTVLIFPEMAQMREMARTVAGLALQAEQRGNLRQGVRLRMALARLGALMRAESPTLISSLVGIALTSIAGGSFQQNWQIPKPPPPDPAKWRQERFLNALMRNGFQREAQWFRKEFERMKQAKAISAKASDWLDTHILAPFAWLSVWHMLGMLLQGILLSMGVMWVWALLAARRLEGKWWLAPLFGVGVALLWALSPAGTLVVSFGESLRGFAMFTDSAQVEAILQRLPEELTALRWLSFGGVAFVAVALPAVLALIVWLLKPHAEPETSRSVARMWGRIALFWLTLYVATLAWLWYRDRGLEQAMLQSFSHEIRFYTQLSGEAWPGRE
;
A
#
# COMPACT_ATOMS: atom_id res chain seq x y z
N MET A 1 -21.96 -44.24 17.35
CA MET A 1 -20.91 -43.19 17.46
C MET A 1 -20.21 -42.89 16.14
N ALA A 2 -19.75 -43.90 15.38
CA ALA A 2 -19.18 -43.69 14.04
C ALA A 2 -20.09 -42.91 13.06
N ARG A 3 -21.42 -43.11 13.12
CA ARG A 3 -22.40 -42.38 12.31
C ARG A 3 -22.48 -40.87 12.62
N TRP A 4 -22.51 -40.48 13.90
CA TRP A 4 -22.54 -39.06 14.30
C TRP A 4 -21.23 -38.33 13.96
N TRP A 5 -20.10 -39.03 14.03
CA TRP A 5 -18.81 -38.48 13.64
C TRP A 5 -18.59 -38.42 12.14
N ALA A 6 -19.10 -39.39 11.37
CA ALA A 6 -19.18 -39.28 9.93
C ALA A 6 -19.99 -38.05 9.51
N VAL A 7 -21.04 -37.69 10.27
CA VAL A 7 -21.80 -36.45 10.06
C VAL A 7 -20.98 -35.21 10.40
N VAL A 8 -20.23 -35.16 11.51
CA VAL A 8 -19.37 -34.00 11.84
C VAL A 8 -18.21 -33.85 10.85
N VAL A 9 -17.54 -34.94 10.47
CA VAL A 9 -16.48 -34.93 9.45
C VAL A 9 -17.04 -34.61 8.07
N ALA A 10 -18.25 -35.10 7.74
CA ALA A 10 -18.96 -34.68 6.55
C ALA A 10 -19.35 -33.21 6.66
N LEU A 11 -19.78 -32.66 7.80
CA LEU A 11 -20.10 -31.24 7.95
C LEU A 11 -18.87 -30.34 7.95
N ILE A 12 -17.72 -30.81 8.46
CA ILE A 12 -16.43 -30.11 8.35
C ILE A 12 -15.95 -30.17 6.91
N GLY A 13 -16.03 -31.33 6.25
CA GLY A 13 -15.67 -31.51 4.85
C GLY A 13 -16.59 -30.74 3.91
N VAL A 14 -17.90 -30.76 4.15
CA VAL A 14 -18.94 -30.00 3.45
C VAL A 14 -18.82 -28.52 3.77
N GLY A 15 -18.47 -28.13 4.99
CA GLY A 15 -18.12 -26.76 5.34
C GLY A 15 -16.88 -26.30 4.58
N PHE A 16 -15.80 -27.09 4.56
CA PHE A 16 -14.57 -26.82 3.81
C PHE A 16 -14.75 -26.89 2.28
N LEU A 17 -15.71 -27.66 1.76
CA LEU A 17 -15.92 -27.86 0.31
C LEU A 17 -17.07 -27.03 -0.26
N LEU A 18 -18.14 -26.76 0.49
CA LEU A 18 -19.27 -25.92 0.07
C LEU A 18 -19.06 -24.44 0.38
N TYR A 19 -18.37 -24.08 1.46
CA TYR A 19 -18.10 -22.67 1.78
C TYR A 19 -17.25 -21.92 0.72
N PRO A 20 -16.21 -22.53 0.12
CA PRO A 20 -15.56 -21.98 -1.07
C PRO A 20 -16.56 -21.84 -2.23
N GLY A 21 -17.54 -22.74 -2.34
CA GLY A 21 -18.62 -22.70 -3.32
C GLY A 21 -19.55 -21.49 -3.19
N SER A 22 -19.96 -21.14 -1.97
CA SER A 22 -20.90 -20.04 -1.67
C SER A 22 -20.24 -18.67 -1.52
N ALA A 23 -18.94 -18.61 -1.24
CA ALA A 23 -18.17 -17.38 -1.11
C ALA A 23 -16.86 -17.51 -1.94
N PRO A 24 -16.89 -17.22 -3.25
CA PRO A 24 -15.74 -17.36 -4.14
C PRO A 24 -14.48 -16.63 -3.64
N TYR A 25 -14.66 -15.52 -2.94
CA TYR A 25 -13.60 -14.72 -2.34
C TYR A 25 -13.01 -15.33 -1.05
N LEU A 26 -13.65 -16.31 -0.41
CA LEU A 26 -13.09 -17.11 0.69
C LEU A 26 -12.48 -18.43 0.19
N ARG A 27 -12.61 -18.74 -1.11
CA ARG A 27 -11.93 -19.90 -1.71
C ARG A 27 -10.45 -19.86 -1.43
N TRP A 28 -9.82 -18.70 -1.62
CA TRP A 28 -8.40 -18.58 -1.37
C TRP A 28 -8.05 -18.71 0.12
N TYR A 29 -8.88 -18.23 1.05
CA TYR A 29 -8.64 -18.42 2.49
C TYR A 29 -8.53 -19.90 2.84
N VAL A 30 -9.40 -20.71 2.24
CA VAL A 30 -9.42 -22.16 2.46
C VAL A 30 -8.34 -22.85 1.63
N LEU A 31 -8.13 -22.43 0.38
CA LEU A 31 -7.22 -23.07 -0.58
C LEU A 31 -5.77 -22.68 -0.39
N ALA A 32 -5.44 -21.47 0.08
CA ALA A 32 -4.06 -21.02 0.24
C ALA A 32 -3.29 -21.94 1.22
N PRO A 33 -3.83 -22.30 2.39
CA PRO A 33 -3.22 -23.31 3.28
C PRO A 33 -3.17 -24.73 2.70
N ILE A 34 -4.03 -25.06 1.72
CA ILE A 34 -4.02 -26.37 1.05
C ILE A 34 -2.98 -26.39 -0.07
N SER A 35 -2.85 -25.31 -0.87
CA SER A 35 -1.78 -25.15 -1.86
C SER A 35 -0.40 -25.09 -1.21
N ILE A 36 -0.33 -24.53 0.00
CA ILE A 36 0.83 -24.53 0.88
C ILE A 36 1.36 -25.96 1.14
N LEU A 37 0.48 -26.95 1.28
CA LEU A 37 0.87 -28.36 1.49
C LEU A 37 1.40 -29.04 0.22
N GLY A 38 1.08 -28.51 -0.96
CA GLY A 38 1.53 -29.04 -2.26
C GLY A 38 2.77 -28.34 -2.84
N PHE A 39 3.00 -27.06 -2.51
CA PHE A 39 4.05 -26.23 -3.13
C PHE A 39 4.72 -25.27 -2.11
N PRO A 40 5.55 -25.79 -1.19
CA PRO A 40 6.12 -25.01 -0.08
C PRO A 40 7.01 -23.82 -0.50
N GLN A 41 7.63 -23.86 -1.70
CA GLN A 41 8.50 -22.79 -2.19
C GLN A 41 7.74 -21.52 -2.60
N ALA A 42 6.59 -21.65 -3.27
CA ALA A 42 5.78 -20.51 -3.70
C ALA A 42 5.17 -19.76 -2.50
N THR A 43 4.90 -20.47 -1.42
CA THR A 43 4.31 -19.89 -0.20
C THR A 43 5.32 -19.45 0.85
N GLY A 44 6.54 -19.98 0.83
CA GLY A 44 7.63 -19.45 1.66
C GLY A 44 8.00 -18.01 1.28
N GLU A 45 7.85 -17.62 0.01
CA GLU A 45 8.01 -16.23 -0.44
C GLU A 45 6.79 -15.36 -0.07
N PHE A 46 5.56 -15.83 -0.33
CA PHE A 46 4.31 -15.14 0.03
C PHE A 46 4.24 -14.76 1.52
N VAL A 47 4.63 -15.69 2.39
CA VAL A 47 4.62 -15.51 3.85
C VAL A 47 5.80 -14.66 4.33
N ARG A 48 6.98 -14.75 3.69
CA ARG A 48 8.15 -13.91 4.04
C ARG A 48 7.96 -12.44 3.70
N ARG A 49 7.17 -12.10 2.67
CA ARG A 49 7.07 -10.72 2.16
C ARG A 49 5.87 -9.92 2.66
N GLY A 50 4.94 -10.53 3.41
CA GLY A 50 3.88 -9.82 4.15
C GLY A 50 2.97 -8.92 3.31
N THR A 51 2.93 -9.12 2.00
CA THR A 51 2.14 -8.36 1.02
C THR A 51 1.47 -9.36 0.08
N PRO A 52 0.31 -9.03 -0.53
CA PRO A 52 -0.23 -9.83 -1.62
C PRO A 52 0.82 -9.87 -2.73
N GLU A 53 1.61 -10.95 -2.80
CA GLU A 53 2.56 -11.11 -3.90
C GLU A 53 1.78 -11.05 -5.22
N ALA A 54 2.48 -10.57 -6.25
CA ALA A 54 1.98 -10.68 -7.59
C ALA A 54 1.56 -12.14 -7.86
N PRO A 55 0.41 -12.36 -8.53
CA PRO A 55 0.02 -13.68 -8.98
C PRO A 55 1.20 -14.33 -9.70
N PRO A 56 1.42 -15.65 -9.52
CA PRO A 56 2.49 -16.34 -10.22
C PRO A 56 2.38 -16.07 -11.73
N PRO A 57 3.48 -15.85 -12.46
CA PRO A 57 3.43 -15.47 -13.88
C PRO A 57 2.56 -16.41 -14.74
N HIS A 58 2.56 -17.71 -14.45
CA HIS A 58 1.75 -18.72 -15.15
C HIS A 58 0.22 -18.55 -14.97
N TRP A 59 -0.24 -17.72 -14.03
CA TRP A 59 -1.66 -17.36 -13.86
C TRP A 59 -2.03 -16.12 -14.67
N LEU A 60 -1.05 -15.26 -14.96
CA LEU A 60 -1.25 -14.01 -15.68
C LEU A 60 -1.38 -14.26 -17.19
N GLU A 61 -0.58 -15.16 -17.77
CA GLU A 61 -0.60 -15.43 -19.22
C GLU A 61 -1.97 -15.92 -19.72
N PRO A 62 -2.64 -16.92 -19.09
CA PRO A 62 -3.98 -17.33 -19.51
C PRO A 62 -5.01 -16.22 -19.34
N CYS A 63 -4.82 -15.36 -18.33
CA CYS A 63 -5.73 -14.25 -18.09
C CYS A 63 -5.60 -13.16 -19.16
N GLN A 64 -4.36 -12.79 -19.53
CA GLN A 64 -4.10 -11.87 -20.64
C GLN A 64 -4.67 -12.40 -21.95
N ALA A 65 -4.49 -13.70 -22.23
CA ALA A 65 -5.02 -14.34 -23.42
C ALA A 65 -6.57 -14.39 -23.44
N ARG A 66 -7.20 -14.48 -22.26
CA ARG A 66 -8.67 -14.50 -22.12
C ARG A 66 -9.29 -13.11 -22.28
N TYR A 67 -8.57 -12.05 -21.95
CA TYR A 67 -9.06 -10.67 -21.98
C TYR A 67 -8.15 -9.74 -22.78
N PRO A 68 -7.88 -10.03 -24.08
CA PRO A 68 -6.89 -9.30 -24.87
C PRO A 68 -7.23 -7.81 -25.02
N ASP A 69 -8.51 -7.48 -25.16
CA ASP A 69 -8.98 -6.11 -25.42
C ASP A 69 -9.33 -5.33 -24.13
N ASP A 70 -9.17 -5.95 -22.96
CA ASP A 70 -9.46 -5.30 -21.68
C ASP A 70 -8.20 -4.60 -21.14
N LEU A 71 -8.09 -3.30 -21.43
CA LEU A 71 -6.95 -2.47 -21.01
C LEU A 71 -6.63 -2.62 -19.52
N ALA A 72 -7.64 -2.65 -18.64
CA ALA A 72 -7.43 -2.75 -17.21
C ALA A 72 -6.81 -4.10 -16.82
N VAL A 73 -7.24 -5.20 -17.45
CA VAL A 73 -6.60 -6.52 -17.25
C VAL A 73 -5.17 -6.51 -17.78
N GLN A 74 -4.95 -6.00 -18.99
CA GLN A 74 -3.62 -6.01 -19.59
C GLN A 74 -2.61 -5.19 -18.77
N VAL A 75 -3.02 -4.01 -18.30
CA VAL A 75 -2.22 -3.16 -17.40
C VAL A 75 -1.97 -3.83 -16.06
N GLY A 76 -2.99 -4.39 -15.41
CA GLY A 76 -2.80 -5.02 -14.11
C GLY A 76 -1.93 -6.28 -14.22
N CYS A 77 -2.09 -7.09 -15.26
CA CYS A 77 -1.18 -8.22 -15.54
C CYS A 77 0.25 -7.76 -15.76
N PHE A 78 0.47 -6.66 -16.48
CA PHE A 78 1.80 -6.07 -16.66
C PHE A 78 2.40 -5.61 -15.32
N LEU A 79 1.62 -4.90 -14.51
CA LEU A 79 2.06 -4.42 -13.19
C LEU A 79 2.41 -5.60 -12.28
N PHE A 80 1.61 -6.66 -12.26
CA PHE A 80 1.91 -7.87 -11.50
C PHE A 80 3.13 -8.63 -12.01
N ALA A 81 3.32 -8.75 -13.32
CA ALA A 81 4.47 -9.45 -13.89
C ALA A 81 5.81 -8.75 -13.62
N THR A 82 5.78 -7.54 -13.09
CA THR A 82 6.97 -6.77 -12.75
C THR A 82 7.34 -7.09 -11.28
N PRO A 83 8.43 -7.83 -11.00
CA PRO A 83 8.67 -8.46 -9.69
C PRO A 83 8.86 -7.46 -8.53
N ASN A 84 9.01 -6.20 -8.87
CA ASN A 84 8.72 -5.10 -7.98
C ASN A 84 8.37 -3.92 -8.90
N PRO A 85 7.09 -3.54 -9.08
CA PRO A 85 6.74 -2.35 -9.85
C PRO A 85 7.43 -1.09 -9.27
N PHE A 86 7.96 -1.24 -8.04
CA PHE A 86 8.48 -0.25 -7.14
C PHE A 86 9.96 -0.48 -6.76
N GLY A 87 10.64 -1.48 -7.33
CA GLY A 87 12.05 -1.86 -7.03
C GLY A 87 13.00 -1.61 -8.21
N GLU A 88 14.31 -1.72 -7.99
CA GLU A 88 15.35 -1.41 -8.99
C GLU A 88 15.40 -2.35 -10.21
N GLN A 89 14.56 -3.39 -10.26
CA GLN A 89 14.58 -4.32 -11.37
C GLN A 89 14.07 -3.66 -12.67
N GLU A 90 14.82 -3.91 -13.75
CA GLU A 90 14.49 -3.44 -15.08
C GLU A 90 13.14 -4.02 -15.53
N VAL A 91 12.15 -3.15 -15.59
CA VAL A 91 10.91 -3.42 -16.31
C VAL A 91 11.24 -3.59 -17.77
N ALA A 92 10.82 -4.69 -18.39
CA ALA A 92 11.00 -4.93 -19.82
C ALA A 92 10.26 -3.84 -20.63
N PRO A 93 10.96 -2.81 -21.16
CA PRO A 93 10.31 -1.67 -21.81
C PRO A 93 9.50 -2.11 -23.04
N GLU A 94 9.95 -3.21 -23.67
CA GLU A 94 9.32 -3.85 -24.82
C GLU A 94 7.87 -4.28 -24.56
N LYS A 95 7.58 -4.81 -23.36
CA LYS A 95 6.21 -5.22 -22.98
C LYS A 95 5.29 -4.01 -22.85
N LEU A 96 5.81 -2.92 -22.28
CA LEU A 96 5.06 -1.68 -22.13
C LEU A 96 4.84 -0.97 -23.47
N ASP A 97 5.84 -1.01 -24.35
CA ASP A 97 5.75 -0.49 -25.72
C ASP A 97 4.77 -1.34 -26.57
N ALA A 98 4.69 -2.65 -26.34
CA ALA A 98 3.67 -3.51 -26.96
C ALA A 98 2.25 -3.12 -26.50
N LEU A 99 2.06 -2.91 -25.19
CA LEU A 99 0.77 -2.48 -24.65
C LEU A 99 0.36 -1.10 -25.18
N GLN A 100 1.30 -0.16 -25.27
CA GLN A 100 1.06 1.16 -25.87
C GLN A 100 0.64 1.06 -27.34
N ARG A 101 1.25 0.16 -28.11
CA ARG A 101 0.88 -0.06 -29.52
C ARG A 101 -0.53 -0.64 -29.65
N GLN A 102 -0.93 -1.49 -28.70
CA GLN A 102 -2.27 -2.06 -28.66
C GLN A 102 -3.32 -1.00 -28.29
N PHE A 103 -2.99 -0.09 -27.37
CA PHE A 103 -3.90 0.97 -26.90
C PHE A 103 -3.29 2.38 -27.09
N PRO A 104 -3.14 2.85 -28.34
CA PRO A 104 -2.34 4.04 -28.65
C PRO A 104 -2.94 5.37 -28.15
N GLN A 105 -4.25 5.40 -27.87
CA GLN A 105 -4.97 6.59 -27.43
C GLN A 105 -5.13 6.66 -25.90
N GLU A 106 -4.51 5.74 -25.16
CA GLU A 106 -4.67 5.68 -23.70
C GLU A 106 -3.58 6.49 -22.98
N PRO A 107 -3.90 7.70 -22.45
CA PRO A 107 -2.91 8.58 -21.82
C PRO A 107 -2.26 7.95 -20.59
N ALA A 108 -2.98 7.06 -19.88
CA ALA A 108 -2.46 6.34 -18.72
C ALA A 108 -1.21 5.51 -19.06
N LEU A 109 -1.14 4.94 -20.27
CA LEU A 109 0.03 4.14 -20.69
C LEU A 109 1.27 5.00 -20.93
N TYR A 110 1.11 6.21 -21.48
CA TYR A 110 2.21 7.17 -21.60
C TYR A 110 2.72 7.63 -20.23
N LEU A 111 1.81 7.87 -19.29
CA LEU A 111 2.18 8.19 -17.92
C LEU A 111 2.92 7.03 -17.25
N MET A 112 2.44 5.79 -17.39
CA MET A 112 3.12 4.60 -16.87
C MET A 112 4.54 4.49 -17.42
N GLN A 113 4.70 4.71 -18.73
CA GLN A 113 6.00 4.77 -19.39
C GLN A 113 6.92 5.87 -18.85
N ILE A 114 6.36 7.04 -18.53
CA ILE A 114 7.09 8.14 -17.89
C ILE A 114 7.53 7.72 -16.49
N ARG A 115 6.66 7.12 -15.67
CA ARG A 115 6.97 6.72 -14.29
C ARG A 115 8.15 5.76 -14.20
N TYR A 116 8.17 4.73 -15.04
CA TYR A 116 9.28 3.78 -15.05
C TYR A 116 10.60 4.43 -15.44
N ARG A 117 10.57 5.34 -16.42
CA ARG A 117 11.76 6.02 -16.94
C ARG A 117 12.23 7.13 -16.00
N ILE A 118 11.33 7.87 -15.37
CA ILE A 118 11.66 9.05 -14.55
C ILE A 118 12.35 8.67 -13.23
N ARG A 119 12.17 7.44 -12.75
CA ARG A 119 12.89 6.92 -11.58
C ARG A 119 14.41 6.99 -11.74
N ASN A 120 14.89 6.72 -12.95
CA ASN A 120 16.30 6.77 -13.29
C ASN A 120 16.72 8.15 -13.82
N PHE A 121 15.77 9.08 -13.96
CA PHE A 121 16.00 10.44 -14.41
C PHE A 121 16.39 11.34 -13.24
N ASN A 122 17.65 11.22 -12.81
CA ASN A 122 18.19 12.02 -11.73
C ASN A 122 18.96 13.23 -12.27
N PHE A 123 18.52 14.44 -11.92
CA PHE A 123 19.25 15.66 -12.20
C PHE A 123 19.32 16.55 -10.96
N VAL A 124 20.39 17.33 -10.84
CA VAL A 124 20.55 18.36 -9.82
C VAL A 124 21.25 19.53 -10.49
N ARG A 125 20.62 20.70 -10.45
CA ARG A 125 21.15 21.92 -11.05
C ARG A 125 21.77 22.82 -9.99
N ALA A 126 22.82 23.56 -10.35
CA ALA A 126 23.48 24.46 -9.39
C ALA A 126 22.50 25.49 -8.79
N GLU A 127 21.51 25.89 -9.57
CA GLU A 127 20.46 26.81 -9.16
C GLU A 127 19.57 26.24 -8.06
N SER A 128 19.29 24.93 -8.06
CA SER A 128 18.47 24.30 -7.02
C SER A 128 19.22 24.20 -5.68
N LEU A 129 20.55 24.19 -5.71
CA LEU A 129 21.43 24.10 -4.54
C LEU A 129 21.48 25.40 -3.71
N THR A 130 21.15 26.54 -4.32
CA THR A 130 21.15 27.85 -3.64
C THR A 130 20.26 27.90 -2.38
N ARG A 131 19.35 26.92 -2.24
CA ARG A 131 18.44 26.78 -1.11
C ARG A 131 18.67 25.51 -0.27
N MET A 132 19.61 24.66 -0.65
CA MET A 132 19.95 23.48 0.14
C MET A 132 20.91 23.87 1.28
N GLY A 133 20.85 23.14 2.39
CA GLY A 133 21.63 23.43 3.61
C GLY A 133 23.14 23.28 3.44
N ALA A 134 23.87 23.09 4.54
CA ALA A 134 25.34 23.19 4.57
C ALA A 134 26.11 22.28 3.60
N ASN A 135 25.52 21.19 3.11
CA ASN A 135 26.16 20.22 2.21
C ASN A 135 25.21 19.83 1.05
N PRO A 136 25.09 20.67 0.01
CA PRO A 136 24.30 20.29 -1.17
C PRO A 136 24.97 19.12 -1.93
N PRO A 137 24.19 18.21 -2.52
CA PRO A 137 24.75 17.21 -3.44
C PRO A 137 25.40 17.91 -4.65
N PRO A 138 26.42 17.30 -5.28
CA PRO A 138 27.02 17.88 -6.47
C PRO A 138 25.99 17.96 -7.62
N PRO A 139 26.08 18.97 -8.49
CA PRO A 139 25.27 19.03 -9.70
C PRO A 139 25.40 17.74 -10.52
N ARG A 140 24.28 17.27 -11.08
CA ARG A 140 24.21 16.04 -11.87
C ARG A 140 23.43 16.32 -13.15
N LYS A 141 24.07 16.05 -14.30
CA LYS A 141 23.41 16.13 -15.61
C LYS A 141 22.53 14.89 -15.83
N PRO A 142 21.36 15.05 -16.45
CA PRO A 142 20.53 13.91 -16.83
C PRO A 142 21.15 13.12 -17.98
N ASP A 143 20.75 11.85 -18.13
CA ASP A 143 21.01 11.08 -19.34
C ASP A 143 20.26 11.69 -20.54
N PRO A 144 20.97 12.12 -21.61
CA PRO A 144 20.34 12.71 -22.80
C PRO A 144 19.39 11.76 -23.55
N GLN A 145 19.65 10.46 -23.55
CA GLN A 145 18.78 9.49 -24.21
C GLN A 145 17.46 9.35 -23.45
N LEU A 146 17.53 9.20 -22.13
CA LEU A 146 16.36 9.17 -21.26
C LEU A 146 15.56 10.47 -21.34
N ALA A 147 16.23 11.63 -21.38
CA ALA A 147 15.60 12.93 -21.55
C ALA A 147 14.79 13.01 -22.86
N ARG A 148 15.38 12.56 -23.98
CA ARG A 148 14.68 12.52 -25.28
C ARG A 148 13.46 11.60 -25.26
N GLN A 149 13.57 10.44 -24.62
CA GLN A 149 12.44 9.51 -24.47
C GLN A 149 11.30 10.13 -23.64
N LEU A 150 11.63 10.74 -22.50
CA LEU A 150 10.64 11.39 -21.63
C LEU A 150 9.97 12.58 -22.32
N LEU A 151 10.73 13.42 -23.04
CA LEU A 151 10.15 14.51 -23.83
C LEU A 151 9.18 14.01 -24.88
N ARG A 152 9.55 12.97 -25.64
CA ARG A 152 8.68 12.36 -26.65
C ARG A 152 7.38 11.83 -26.02
N LEU A 153 7.49 11.08 -24.92
CA LEU A 153 6.33 10.51 -24.22
C LEU A 153 5.42 11.61 -23.66
N ALA A 154 6.00 12.64 -23.06
CA ALA A 154 5.22 13.75 -22.50
C ALA A 154 4.57 14.61 -23.60
N THR A 155 5.25 14.82 -24.74
CA THR A 155 4.63 15.48 -25.91
C THR A 155 3.48 14.67 -26.48
N GLU A 156 3.62 13.36 -26.60
CA GLU A 156 2.56 12.50 -27.13
C GLU A 156 1.38 12.38 -26.16
N GLY A 157 1.66 12.24 -24.86
CA GLY A 157 0.62 12.28 -23.82
C GLY A 157 -0.13 13.60 -23.79
N GLU A 158 0.55 14.73 -23.96
CA GLU A 158 -0.10 16.05 -24.10
C GLU A 158 -0.95 16.16 -25.37
N ARG A 159 -0.53 15.53 -26.47
CA ARG A 159 -1.32 15.51 -27.71
C ARG A 159 -2.65 14.77 -27.53
N ILE A 160 -2.61 13.66 -26.79
CA ILE A 160 -3.77 12.79 -26.53
C ILE A 160 -4.67 13.39 -25.45
N ASP A 161 -4.07 13.97 -24.40
CA ASP A 161 -4.77 14.65 -23.32
C ASP A 161 -4.29 16.10 -23.17
N PRO A 162 -4.75 17.01 -24.06
CA PRO A 162 -4.29 18.41 -24.09
C PRO A 162 -4.80 19.25 -22.91
N GLN A 163 -5.73 18.72 -22.14
CA GLN A 163 -6.36 19.41 -21.01
C GLN A 163 -5.70 19.06 -19.67
N ASN A 164 -4.84 18.06 -19.64
CA ASN A 164 -4.14 17.62 -18.43
C ASN A 164 -2.80 18.32 -18.26
N GLY A 165 -2.64 19.05 -17.15
CA GLY A 165 -1.41 19.76 -16.81
C GLY A 165 -0.21 18.85 -16.52
N PHE A 166 -0.42 17.55 -16.29
CA PHE A 166 0.64 16.61 -15.97
C PHE A 166 1.72 16.53 -17.06
N PHE A 167 1.32 16.27 -18.30
CA PHE A 167 2.25 16.08 -19.42
C PHE A 167 3.11 17.30 -19.72
N PRO A 168 2.57 18.53 -19.85
CA PRO A 168 3.40 19.73 -20.00
C PRO A 168 4.28 20.01 -18.77
N ALA A 169 3.88 19.60 -17.56
CA ALA A 169 4.74 19.70 -16.37
C ALA A 169 5.95 18.76 -16.46
N ILE A 170 5.77 17.52 -16.95
CA ILE A 170 6.89 16.61 -17.23
C ILE A 170 7.79 17.16 -18.34
N ARG A 171 7.22 17.76 -19.39
CA ARG A 171 8.03 18.45 -20.42
C ARG A 171 8.87 19.57 -19.81
N ALA A 172 8.27 20.43 -18.98
CA ALA A 172 8.99 21.51 -18.30
C ALA A 172 10.14 20.97 -17.44
N LEU A 173 9.89 19.90 -16.66
CA LEU A 173 10.88 19.23 -15.83
C LEU A 173 12.09 18.77 -16.64
N VAL A 174 11.85 18.06 -17.75
CA VAL A 174 12.94 17.56 -18.58
C VAL A 174 13.67 18.70 -19.31
N LEU A 175 12.95 19.74 -19.76
CA LEU A 175 13.55 20.90 -20.41
C LEU A 175 14.44 21.70 -19.44
N TYR A 176 14.03 21.88 -18.18
CA TYR A 176 14.87 22.49 -17.15
C TYR A 176 16.10 21.64 -16.85
N ALA A 177 15.96 20.31 -16.80
CA ALA A 177 17.10 19.41 -16.62
C ALA A 177 18.11 19.47 -17.78
N LEU A 178 17.63 19.78 -18.99
CA LEU A 178 18.44 20.01 -20.19
C LEU A 178 18.89 21.48 -20.37
N GLU A 179 18.67 22.34 -19.38
CA GLU A 179 19.03 23.78 -19.40
C GLU A 179 18.38 24.57 -20.56
N ARG A 180 17.23 24.10 -21.08
CA ARG A 180 16.41 24.77 -22.11
C ARG A 180 15.35 25.66 -21.45
N ASP A 181 15.80 26.63 -20.66
CA ASP A 181 14.98 27.31 -19.65
C ASP A 181 13.79 28.10 -20.22
N ASP A 182 13.93 28.71 -21.41
CA ASP A 182 12.85 29.46 -22.05
C ASP A 182 11.72 28.54 -22.55
N GLU A 183 12.07 27.39 -23.10
CA GLU A 183 11.10 26.37 -23.51
C GLU A 183 10.46 25.71 -22.29
N ALA A 184 11.25 25.47 -21.25
CA ALA A 184 10.77 24.92 -19.99
C ALA A 184 9.75 25.83 -19.32
N LEU A 185 10.00 27.15 -19.29
CA LEU A 185 9.06 28.13 -18.75
C LEU A 185 7.75 28.14 -19.54
N ARG A 186 7.78 28.08 -20.88
CA ARG A 186 6.56 28.01 -21.70
C ARG A 186 5.76 26.74 -21.40
N ALA A 187 6.43 25.59 -21.26
CA ALA A 187 5.79 24.33 -20.88
C ALA A 187 5.19 24.39 -19.47
N LEU A 188 5.89 25.04 -18.52
CA LEU A 188 5.41 25.24 -17.15
C LEU A 188 4.18 26.16 -17.10
N GLU A 189 4.20 27.26 -17.85
CA GLU A 189 3.04 28.16 -18.00
C GLU A 189 1.86 27.43 -18.63
N ARG A 190 2.11 26.61 -19.66
CA ARG A 190 1.07 25.75 -20.26
C ARG A 190 0.47 24.80 -19.23
N ALA A 191 1.31 24.13 -18.45
CA ALA A 191 0.87 23.20 -17.40
C ALA A 191 -0.03 23.88 -16.38
N GLY A 192 0.41 25.01 -15.80
CA GLY A 192 -0.37 25.74 -14.80
C GLY A 192 -1.71 26.31 -15.30
N ASN A 193 -1.85 26.50 -16.62
CA ASN A 193 -3.08 27.00 -17.25
C ASN A 193 -4.02 25.88 -17.72
N CYS A 194 -3.67 24.60 -17.57
CA CYS A 194 -4.54 23.50 -17.97
C CYS A 194 -5.77 23.40 -17.04
N PRO A 195 -6.94 22.92 -17.54
CA PRO A 195 -8.16 22.79 -16.74
C PRO A 195 -8.09 21.71 -15.66
N ARG A 196 -7.38 20.59 -15.89
CA ARG A 196 -7.34 19.42 -15.00
C ARG A 196 -5.92 18.96 -14.67
N TRP A 197 -5.79 18.19 -13.60
CA TRP A 197 -4.58 17.46 -13.24
C TRP A 197 -4.92 15.99 -13.00
N GLU A 198 -4.41 15.10 -13.85
CA GLU A 198 -4.66 13.66 -13.75
C GLU A 198 -3.36 12.87 -13.85
N THR A 199 -3.18 11.96 -12.91
CA THR A 199 -1.98 11.12 -12.76
C THR A 199 -2.30 9.61 -12.84
N TYR A 200 -3.57 9.29 -13.13
CA TYR A 200 -4.13 7.98 -13.45
C TYR A 200 -3.89 6.90 -12.37
N GLU A 201 -3.65 7.27 -11.12
CA GLU A 201 -3.44 6.29 -10.04
C GLU A 201 -4.66 5.45 -9.77
N ALA A 202 -5.83 6.09 -9.73
CA ALA A 202 -7.09 5.39 -9.57
C ALA A 202 -7.26 4.34 -10.67
N PHE A 203 -6.85 4.66 -11.90
CA PHE A 203 -6.86 3.72 -13.01
C PHE A 203 -5.90 2.54 -12.77
N PHE A 204 -4.65 2.75 -12.35
CA PHE A 204 -3.70 1.66 -12.12
C PHE A 204 -4.12 0.75 -10.96
N ALA A 205 -4.60 1.32 -9.86
CA ALA A 205 -5.11 0.52 -8.75
C ALA A 205 -6.36 -0.26 -9.15
N ASN A 206 -7.29 0.36 -9.90
CA ASN A 206 -8.45 -0.35 -10.46
C ASN A 206 -8.03 -1.44 -11.45
N ALA A 207 -6.98 -1.24 -12.24
CA ALA A 207 -6.43 -2.25 -13.15
C ALA A 207 -5.88 -3.46 -12.38
N LEU A 208 -5.15 -3.23 -11.29
CA LEU A 208 -4.69 -4.29 -10.39
C LEU A 208 -5.86 -5.05 -9.77
N VAL A 209 -6.86 -4.35 -9.23
CA VAL A 209 -8.07 -4.95 -8.64
C VAL A 209 -8.83 -5.76 -9.69
N ALA A 210 -9.13 -5.17 -10.86
CA ALA A 210 -9.87 -5.84 -11.93
C ALA A 210 -9.15 -7.08 -12.44
N THR A 211 -7.82 -7.04 -12.54
CA THR A 211 -7.00 -8.20 -12.89
C THR A 211 -7.13 -9.28 -11.81
N TYR A 212 -7.00 -8.91 -10.54
CA TYR A 212 -7.17 -9.84 -9.43
C TYR A 212 -8.56 -10.51 -9.43
N GLU A 213 -9.62 -9.73 -9.64
CA GLU A 213 -10.99 -10.23 -9.72
C GLU A 213 -11.18 -11.19 -10.90
N ARG A 214 -10.70 -10.83 -12.09
CA ARG A 214 -10.96 -11.57 -13.32
C ARG A 214 -10.06 -12.79 -13.48
N CYS A 215 -8.82 -12.72 -13.01
CA CYS A 215 -7.85 -13.80 -13.11
C CYS A 215 -7.97 -14.78 -11.94
N LEU A 216 -8.18 -14.28 -10.72
CA LEU A 216 -8.16 -15.10 -9.50
C LEU A 216 -9.55 -15.33 -8.89
N GLY A 217 -10.57 -14.60 -9.33
CA GLY A 217 -11.89 -14.62 -8.69
C GLY A 217 -11.90 -13.97 -7.30
N TRP A 218 -10.85 -13.22 -6.94
CA TRP A 218 -10.71 -12.62 -5.62
C TRP A 218 -11.35 -11.23 -5.59
N ARG A 219 -12.37 -11.06 -4.76
CA ARG A 219 -12.96 -9.78 -4.35
C ARG A 219 -12.74 -9.52 -2.86
N GLY A 220 -12.52 -8.27 -2.46
CA GLY A 220 -12.41 -7.89 -1.05
C GLY A 220 -11.67 -6.59 -0.84
N ALA A 221 -11.77 -6.04 0.37
CA ALA A 221 -11.09 -4.80 0.73
C ALA A 221 -9.58 -4.96 0.75
N TYR A 222 -9.11 -6.15 1.15
CA TYR A 222 -7.69 -6.38 1.35
C TYR A 222 -6.85 -6.12 0.09
N PRO A 223 -7.06 -6.78 -1.06
CA PRO A 223 -6.29 -6.49 -2.28
C PRO A 223 -6.47 -5.06 -2.74
N ALA A 224 -7.71 -4.55 -2.74
CA ALA A 224 -7.99 -3.19 -3.16
C ALA A 224 -7.16 -2.19 -2.36
N SER A 225 -7.23 -2.26 -1.05
CA SER A 225 -6.47 -1.38 -0.16
C SER A 225 -4.97 -1.48 -0.34
N THR A 226 -4.43 -2.70 -0.50
CA THR A 226 -3.00 -2.87 -0.73
C THR A 226 -2.58 -2.26 -2.06
N PHE A 227 -3.32 -2.47 -3.14
CA PHE A 227 -2.95 -1.91 -4.43
C PHE A 227 -3.02 -0.38 -4.47
N TYR A 228 -3.94 0.23 -3.72
CA TYR A 228 -3.96 1.68 -3.59
C TYR A 228 -2.83 2.26 -2.74
N THR A 229 -2.36 1.56 -1.70
CA THR A 229 -1.29 2.07 -0.82
C THR A 229 0.12 1.87 -1.40
N VAL A 230 0.31 0.90 -2.30
CA VAL A 230 1.64 0.57 -2.82
C VAL A 230 2.00 1.38 -4.08
N LEU A 231 1.07 2.12 -4.70
CA LEU A 231 1.39 3.00 -5.84
C LEU A 231 2.39 4.10 -5.43
N ILE A 232 3.60 4.05 -6.01
CA ILE A 232 4.64 5.07 -5.81
C ILE A 232 4.53 6.17 -6.86
N PHE A 233 4.94 7.38 -6.46
CA PHE A 233 4.92 8.60 -7.27
C PHE A 233 6.34 9.14 -7.51
N PRO A 234 7.22 8.43 -8.23
CA PRO A 234 8.62 8.85 -8.41
C PRO A 234 8.76 10.24 -9.02
N GLU A 235 7.82 10.63 -9.89
CA GLU A 235 7.77 11.94 -10.51
C GLU A 235 7.60 13.08 -9.50
N MET A 236 6.98 12.85 -8.34
CA MET A 236 6.70 13.91 -7.36
C MET A 236 7.97 14.43 -6.71
N ALA A 237 8.96 13.54 -6.49
CA ALA A 237 10.29 13.94 -6.03
C ALA A 237 10.98 14.82 -7.07
N GLN A 238 10.90 14.44 -8.35
CA GLN A 238 11.50 15.18 -9.45
C GLN A 238 10.78 16.53 -9.71
N MET A 239 9.46 16.61 -9.51
CA MET A 239 8.71 17.88 -9.56
C MET A 239 9.15 18.85 -8.46
N ARG A 240 9.46 18.35 -7.25
CA ARG A 240 10.05 19.20 -6.20
C ARG A 240 11.44 19.69 -6.57
N GLU A 241 12.24 18.88 -7.25
CA GLU A 241 13.56 19.30 -7.72
C GLU A 241 13.47 20.35 -8.84
N MET A 242 12.55 20.18 -9.80
CA MET A 242 12.19 21.21 -10.77
C MET A 242 11.76 22.50 -10.05
N ALA A 243 10.91 22.41 -9.02
CA ALA A 243 10.44 23.58 -8.27
C ALA A 243 11.60 24.36 -7.62
N ARG A 244 12.58 23.65 -7.04
CA ARG A 244 13.79 24.28 -6.48
C ARG A 244 14.62 24.95 -7.57
N THR A 245 14.80 24.29 -8.71
CA THR A 245 15.51 24.84 -9.88
C THR A 245 14.85 26.13 -10.34
N VAL A 246 13.53 26.13 -10.56
CA VAL A 246 12.77 27.31 -10.99
C VAL A 246 12.87 28.45 -9.97
N ALA A 247 12.78 28.15 -8.68
CA ALA A 247 12.94 29.16 -7.64
C ALA A 247 14.36 29.73 -7.56
N GLY A 248 15.39 28.92 -7.85
CA GLY A 248 16.78 29.35 -7.97
C GLY A 248 16.98 30.29 -9.17
N LEU A 249 16.44 29.92 -10.33
CA LEU A 249 16.45 30.76 -11.53
C LEU A 249 15.71 32.09 -11.30
N ALA A 250 14.57 32.06 -10.60
CA ALA A 250 13.84 33.27 -10.24
C ALA A 250 14.67 34.21 -9.35
N LEU A 251 15.36 33.65 -8.34
CA LEU A 251 16.23 34.41 -7.46
C LEU A 251 17.42 35.02 -8.22
N GLN A 252 18.04 34.28 -9.14
CA GLN A 252 19.12 34.82 -9.97
C GLN A 252 18.64 35.97 -10.88
N ALA A 253 17.47 35.81 -11.51
CA ALA A 253 16.88 36.88 -12.32
C ALA A 253 16.62 38.13 -11.46
N GLU A 254 16.09 37.96 -10.25
CA GLU A 254 15.85 39.04 -9.29
C GLU A 254 17.13 39.75 -8.85
N GLN A 255 18.19 39.00 -8.56
CA GLN A 255 19.50 39.55 -8.17
C GLN A 255 20.17 40.33 -9.30
N ARG A 256 19.90 39.95 -10.56
CA ARG A 256 20.35 40.70 -11.75
C ARG A 256 19.45 41.90 -12.07
N GLY A 257 18.47 42.22 -11.23
CA GLY A 257 17.53 43.32 -11.45
C GLY A 257 16.39 43.01 -12.41
N ASN A 258 16.30 41.80 -12.98
CA ASN A 258 15.21 41.38 -13.85
C ASN A 258 14.02 40.85 -13.04
N LEU A 259 13.37 41.74 -12.29
CA LEU A 259 12.30 41.39 -11.35
C LEU A 259 11.10 40.77 -12.05
N ARG A 260 10.72 41.28 -13.22
CA ARG A 260 9.57 40.76 -13.98
C ARG A 260 9.78 39.29 -14.36
N GLN A 261 10.98 38.91 -14.80
CA GLN A 261 11.28 37.52 -15.12
C GLN A 261 11.26 36.62 -13.87
N GLY A 262 11.82 37.11 -12.75
CA GLY A 262 11.76 36.36 -11.47
C GLY A 262 10.33 36.12 -11.01
N VAL A 263 9.48 37.16 -11.03
CA VAL A 263 8.06 37.05 -10.69
C VAL A 263 7.33 36.12 -11.67
N ARG A 264 7.60 36.19 -12.98
CA ARG A 264 7.03 35.29 -13.99
C ARG A 264 7.32 33.82 -13.69
N LEU A 265 8.58 33.47 -13.39
CA LEU A 265 8.98 32.11 -13.01
C LEU A 265 8.25 31.62 -11.76
N ARG A 266 8.14 32.46 -10.72
CA ARG A 266 7.41 32.14 -9.49
C ARG A 266 5.92 31.93 -9.74
N MET A 267 5.30 32.80 -10.53
CA MET A 267 3.88 32.70 -10.87
C MET A 267 3.60 31.43 -11.68
N ALA A 268 4.44 31.08 -12.65
CA ALA A 268 4.29 29.84 -13.42
C ALA A 268 4.35 28.60 -12.51
N LEU A 269 5.34 28.53 -11.62
CA LEU A 269 5.47 27.43 -10.66
C LEU A 269 4.30 27.39 -9.66
N ALA A 270 3.89 28.55 -9.14
CA ALA A 270 2.79 28.63 -8.17
C ALA A 270 1.45 28.26 -8.79
N ARG A 271 1.20 28.59 -10.06
CA ARG A 271 0.00 28.17 -10.79
C ARG A 271 -0.04 26.66 -11.02
N LEU A 272 1.11 26.04 -11.34
CA LEU A 272 1.21 24.57 -11.36
C LEU A 272 0.88 23.99 -9.98
N GLY A 273 1.47 24.53 -8.91
CA GLY A 273 1.19 24.09 -7.54
C GLY A 273 -0.29 24.25 -7.15
N ALA A 274 -0.92 25.35 -7.54
CA ALA A 274 -2.35 25.59 -7.34
C ALA A 274 -3.23 24.62 -8.13
N LEU A 275 -2.87 24.32 -9.39
CA LEU A 275 -3.54 23.31 -10.21
C LEU A 275 -3.48 21.93 -9.55
N MET A 276 -2.29 21.48 -9.16
CA MET A 276 -2.11 20.20 -8.47
C MET A 276 -2.90 20.14 -7.16
N ARG A 277 -2.87 21.21 -6.36
CA ARG A 277 -3.63 21.29 -5.11
C ARG A 277 -5.13 21.18 -5.36
N ALA A 278 -5.66 21.90 -6.35
CA ALA A 278 -7.10 22.03 -6.57
C ALA A 278 -7.71 20.84 -7.32
N GLU A 279 -7.01 20.32 -8.34
CA GLU A 279 -7.59 19.39 -9.32
C GLU A 279 -7.05 17.95 -9.20
N SER A 280 -6.05 17.69 -8.37
CA SER A 280 -5.49 16.34 -8.22
C SER A 280 -6.50 15.37 -7.59
N PRO A 281 -6.64 14.14 -8.11
CA PRO A 281 -7.50 13.12 -7.50
C PRO A 281 -6.90 12.56 -6.20
N THR A 282 -5.59 12.69 -5.99
CA THR A 282 -4.87 12.15 -4.83
C THR A 282 -4.37 13.25 -3.88
N LEU A 283 -4.33 12.94 -2.58
CA LEU A 283 -3.82 13.81 -1.52
C LEU A 283 -2.33 14.07 -1.70
N ILE A 284 -1.55 13.05 -2.01
CA ILE A 284 -0.08 13.17 -2.13
C ILE A 284 0.28 14.22 -3.19
N SER A 285 -0.34 14.14 -4.38
CA SER A 285 -0.10 15.12 -5.45
C SER A 285 -0.59 16.51 -5.06
N SER A 286 -1.71 16.61 -4.33
CA SER A 286 -2.17 17.89 -3.77
C SER A 286 -1.19 18.51 -2.75
N LEU A 287 -0.64 17.72 -1.83
CA LEU A 287 0.40 18.14 -0.87
C LEU A 287 1.70 18.54 -1.58
N VAL A 288 2.05 17.88 -2.68
CA VAL A 288 3.17 18.28 -3.54
C VAL A 288 2.87 19.62 -4.21
N GLY A 289 1.65 19.84 -4.70
CA GLY A 289 1.20 21.14 -5.21
C GLY A 289 1.37 22.27 -4.19
N ILE A 290 0.94 22.05 -2.95
CA ILE A 290 1.16 22.97 -1.82
C ILE A 290 2.65 23.25 -1.61
N ALA A 291 3.50 22.22 -1.66
CA ALA A 291 4.95 22.39 -1.52
C ALA A 291 5.54 23.22 -2.68
N LEU A 292 5.10 23.00 -3.92
CA LEU A 292 5.51 23.77 -5.10
C LEU A 292 5.18 25.26 -4.94
N THR A 293 3.94 25.59 -4.55
CA THR A 293 3.53 26.97 -4.29
C THR A 293 4.33 27.58 -3.14
N SER A 294 4.61 26.82 -2.07
CA SER A 294 5.45 27.29 -0.97
C SER A 294 6.90 27.54 -1.39
N ILE A 295 7.44 26.75 -2.32
CA ILE A 295 8.80 26.94 -2.86
C ILE A 295 8.83 28.21 -3.73
N ALA A 296 7.80 28.41 -4.57
CA ALA A 296 7.64 29.60 -5.40
C ALA A 296 7.56 30.89 -4.55
N GLY A 297 6.76 30.85 -3.47
CA GLY A 297 6.58 31.91 -2.49
C GLY A 297 7.67 32.03 -1.42
N GLY A 298 8.84 31.42 -1.66
CA GLY A 298 9.99 31.52 -0.77
C GLY A 298 10.78 32.82 -0.94
N SER A 299 12.07 32.75 -0.64
CA SER A 299 13.00 33.88 -0.67
C SER A 299 12.98 34.71 -1.97
N PHE A 300 12.74 36.03 -1.87
CA PHE A 300 12.81 37.05 -2.94
C PHE A 300 14.04 37.95 -2.76
N GLN A 301 14.82 38.20 -3.82
CA GLN A 301 16.01 39.10 -3.85
C GLN A 301 17.16 38.87 -2.83
N GLN A 302 17.07 38.00 -1.81
CA GLN A 302 18.13 37.79 -0.79
C GLN A 302 18.22 36.36 -0.25
N ASN A 303 19.41 36.00 0.27
CA ASN A 303 19.62 34.89 1.21
C ASN A 303 19.13 35.34 2.59
N TRP A 304 17.91 34.94 2.96
CA TRP A 304 17.30 35.37 4.22
C TRP A 304 18.00 34.66 5.37
N GLN A 305 18.69 35.43 6.20
CA GLN A 305 19.04 34.95 7.53
C GLN A 305 17.74 34.84 8.32
N ILE A 306 17.40 33.63 8.76
CA ILE A 306 16.30 33.42 9.69
C ILE A 306 16.69 34.16 10.99
N PRO A 307 15.83 35.06 11.52
CA PRO A 307 16.14 35.76 12.75
C PRO A 307 16.46 34.77 13.87
N LYS A 308 17.38 35.15 14.77
CA LYS A 308 17.67 34.41 16.01
C LYS A 308 17.16 35.26 17.18
N PRO A 309 16.18 34.79 17.97
CA PRO A 309 15.49 33.49 17.89
C PRO A 309 14.56 33.37 16.66
N PRO A 310 14.29 32.14 16.18
CA PRO A 310 13.36 31.94 15.07
C PRO A 310 11.96 32.46 15.44
N PRO A 311 11.21 33.01 14.46
CA PRO A 311 9.86 33.47 14.72
C PRO A 311 8.95 32.29 15.12
N PRO A 312 7.86 32.54 15.89
CA PRO A 312 6.94 31.48 16.34
C PRO A 312 6.35 30.64 15.20
N ASP A 313 6.09 31.29 14.06
CA ASP A 313 5.67 30.62 12.82
C ASP A 313 6.62 31.04 11.67
N PRO A 314 7.69 30.25 11.41
CA PRO A 314 8.63 30.53 10.33
C PRO A 314 8.00 30.47 8.94
N ALA A 315 6.93 29.70 8.75
CA ALA A 315 6.26 29.60 7.46
C ALA A 315 5.49 30.88 7.15
N LYS A 316 4.65 31.34 8.09
CA LYS A 316 3.90 32.58 7.96
C LYS A 316 4.81 33.80 7.81
N TRP A 317 5.88 33.87 8.61
CA TRP A 317 6.87 34.94 8.50
C TRP A 317 7.53 35.00 7.11
N ARG A 318 7.91 33.85 6.54
CA ARG A 318 8.48 33.79 5.17
C ARG A 318 7.48 34.28 4.13
N GLN A 319 6.22 33.85 4.24
CA GLN A 319 5.15 34.25 3.33
C GLN A 319 4.90 35.76 3.38
N GLU A 320 4.75 36.34 4.57
CA GLU A 320 4.51 37.78 4.74
C GLU A 320 5.67 38.62 4.18
N ARG A 321 6.92 38.20 4.40
CA ARG A 321 8.08 38.89 3.80
C ARG A 321 8.09 38.81 2.29
N PHE A 322 7.77 37.65 1.71
CA PHE A 322 7.65 37.48 0.27
C PHE A 322 6.57 38.42 -0.32
N LEU A 323 5.39 38.44 0.29
CA LEU A 323 4.29 39.32 -0.12
C LEU A 323 4.67 40.80 -0.02
N ASN A 324 5.30 41.20 1.07
CA ASN A 324 5.78 42.58 1.27
C ASN A 324 6.84 42.97 0.22
N ALA A 325 7.72 42.03 -0.15
CA ALA A 325 8.72 42.27 -1.18
C ALA A 325 8.08 42.47 -2.56
N LEU A 326 7.08 41.66 -2.93
CA LEU A 326 6.33 41.85 -4.18
C LEU A 326 5.64 43.23 -4.21
N MET A 327 4.94 43.60 -3.13
CA MET A 327 4.24 44.90 -3.05
C MET A 327 5.20 46.09 -3.17
N ARG A 328 6.36 46.03 -2.48
CA ARG A 328 7.38 47.09 -2.55
C ARG A 328 7.98 47.27 -3.94
N ASN A 329 8.03 46.20 -4.73
CA ASN A 329 8.56 46.21 -6.09
C ASN A 329 7.47 46.42 -7.18
N GLY A 330 6.24 46.80 -6.80
CA GLY A 330 5.18 47.11 -7.75
C GLY A 330 4.42 45.91 -8.33
N PHE A 331 4.50 44.74 -7.69
CA PHE A 331 3.78 43.51 -8.09
C PHE A 331 2.56 43.26 -7.18
N GLN A 332 1.68 44.26 -7.05
CA GLN A 332 0.54 44.19 -6.13
C GLN A 332 -0.45 43.08 -6.51
N ARG A 333 -0.67 42.86 -7.82
CA ARG A 333 -1.60 41.82 -8.31
C ARG A 333 -1.11 40.43 -7.93
N GLU A 334 0.17 40.15 -8.14
CA GLU A 334 0.80 38.88 -7.82
C GLU A 334 0.84 38.67 -6.31
N ALA A 335 1.13 39.70 -5.52
CA ALA A 335 1.08 39.63 -4.07
C ALA A 335 -0.33 39.28 -3.56
N GLN A 336 -1.38 39.90 -4.12
CA GLN A 336 -2.76 39.57 -3.76
C GLN A 336 -3.13 38.13 -4.12
N TRP A 337 -2.72 37.67 -5.30
CA TRP A 337 -2.93 36.29 -5.73
C TRP A 337 -2.25 35.28 -4.78
N PHE A 338 -0.97 35.49 -4.47
CA PHE A 338 -0.23 34.62 -3.53
C PHE A 338 -0.84 34.62 -2.12
N ARG A 339 -1.31 35.78 -1.63
CA ARG A 339 -1.97 35.87 -0.32
C ARG A 339 -3.19 34.96 -0.26
N LYS A 340 -4.07 35.04 -1.27
CA LYS A 340 -5.26 34.18 -1.36
C LYS A 340 -4.88 32.70 -1.49
N GLU A 341 -3.86 32.41 -2.29
CA GLU A 341 -3.41 31.04 -2.48
C GLU A 341 -2.79 30.44 -1.22
N PHE A 342 -2.05 31.21 -0.41
CA PHE A 342 -1.54 30.74 0.88
C PHE A 342 -2.67 30.40 1.87
N GLU A 343 -3.76 31.18 1.90
CA GLU A 343 -4.93 30.85 2.72
C GLU A 343 -5.59 29.54 2.24
N ARG A 344 -5.72 29.34 0.93
CA ARG A 344 -6.23 28.08 0.37
C ARG A 344 -5.35 26.88 0.69
N MET A 345 -4.02 27.06 0.64
CA MET A 345 -3.08 26.02 1.07
C MET A 345 -3.27 25.67 2.54
N LYS A 346 -3.48 26.66 3.41
CA LYS A 346 -3.75 26.44 4.84
C LYS A 346 -5.05 25.69 5.05
N GLN A 347 -6.11 26.06 4.33
CA GLN A 347 -7.40 25.35 4.36
C GLN A 347 -7.26 23.90 3.90
N ALA A 348 -6.60 23.66 2.76
CA ALA A 348 -6.35 22.31 2.24
C ALA A 348 -5.60 21.44 3.24
N LYS A 349 -4.56 21.97 3.90
CA LYS A 349 -3.83 21.27 4.97
C LYS A 349 -4.71 20.94 6.17
N ALA A 350 -5.57 21.86 6.59
CA ALA A 350 -6.48 21.64 7.71
C ALA A 350 -7.50 20.53 7.40
N ILE A 351 -8.09 20.53 6.21
CA ILE A 351 -8.97 19.46 5.73
C ILE A 351 -8.22 18.13 5.71
N SER A 352 -6.99 18.12 5.16
CA SER A 352 -6.16 16.92 5.07
C SER A 352 -5.79 16.36 6.44
N ALA A 353 -5.47 17.21 7.42
CA ALA A 353 -5.16 16.78 8.78
C ALA A 353 -6.38 16.12 9.45
N LYS A 354 -7.56 16.73 9.34
CA LYS A 354 -8.82 16.14 9.84
C LYS A 354 -9.13 14.79 9.16
N ALA A 355 -8.93 14.71 7.85
CA ALA A 355 -9.16 13.49 7.09
C ALA A 355 -8.15 12.39 7.44
N SER A 356 -6.88 12.73 7.67
CA SER A 356 -5.84 11.79 8.11
C SER A 356 -6.22 11.13 9.43
N ASP A 357 -6.66 11.90 10.43
CA ASP A 357 -7.11 11.35 11.71
C ASP A 357 -8.28 10.38 11.54
N TRP A 358 -9.20 10.69 10.61
CA TRP A 358 -10.32 9.81 10.28
C TRP A 358 -9.86 8.53 9.57
N LEU A 359 -8.95 8.64 8.58
CA LEU A 359 -8.40 7.49 7.87
C LEU A 359 -7.65 6.55 8.81
N ASP A 360 -6.83 7.11 9.71
CA ASP A 360 -6.10 6.35 10.71
C ASP A 360 -7.07 5.51 11.55
N THR A 361 -8.17 6.11 11.97
CA THR A 361 -9.14 5.48 12.89
C THR A 361 -10.14 4.55 12.20
N HIS A 362 -10.58 4.84 10.98
CA HIS A 362 -11.68 4.14 10.31
C HIS A 362 -11.23 3.26 9.13
N ILE A 363 -10.03 3.46 8.61
CA ILE A 363 -9.49 2.69 7.49
C ILE A 363 -8.24 1.92 7.92
N LEU A 364 -7.17 2.60 8.34
CA LEU A 364 -5.88 1.98 8.61
C LEU A 364 -5.93 1.09 9.86
N ALA A 365 -6.50 1.55 10.97
CA ALA A 365 -6.65 0.72 12.16
C ALA A 365 -7.55 -0.50 11.93
N PRO A 366 -8.75 -0.39 11.31
CA PRO A 366 -9.55 -1.56 10.99
C PRO A 366 -8.89 -2.49 9.96
N PHE A 367 -8.11 -1.96 9.01
CA PHE A 367 -7.32 -2.77 8.08
C PHE A 367 -6.19 -3.55 8.78
N ALA A 368 -5.47 -2.90 9.70
CA ALA A 368 -4.47 -3.56 10.54
C ALA A 368 -5.12 -4.67 11.38
N TRP A 369 -6.30 -4.39 11.97
CA TRP A 369 -7.10 -5.40 12.68
C TRP A 369 -7.56 -6.52 11.77
N LEU A 370 -8.05 -6.22 10.56
CA LEU A 370 -8.46 -7.22 9.57
C LEU A 370 -7.29 -8.15 9.26
N SER A 371 -6.08 -7.61 9.12
CA SER A 371 -4.86 -8.39 8.91
C SER A 371 -4.57 -9.31 10.11
N VAL A 372 -4.67 -8.81 11.35
CA VAL A 372 -4.53 -9.64 12.56
C VAL A 372 -5.55 -10.79 12.60
N TRP A 373 -6.82 -10.49 12.33
CA TRP A 373 -7.87 -11.50 12.27
C TRP A 373 -7.65 -12.51 11.14
N HIS A 374 -7.12 -12.05 10.00
CA HIS A 374 -6.81 -12.89 8.85
C HIS A 374 -5.77 -13.96 9.26
N MET A 375 -4.74 -13.51 9.97
CA MET A 375 -3.70 -14.39 10.50
C MET A 375 -4.22 -15.34 11.57
N LEU A 376 -5.09 -14.88 12.46
CA LEU A 376 -5.75 -15.77 13.42
C LEU A 376 -6.59 -16.84 12.71
N GLY A 377 -7.31 -16.48 11.66
CA GLY A 377 -8.07 -17.43 10.83
C GLY A 377 -7.17 -18.52 10.22
N MET A 378 -6.03 -18.13 9.64
CA MET A 378 -5.04 -19.09 9.11
C MET A 378 -4.47 -20.00 10.20
N LEU A 379 -4.19 -19.47 11.38
CA LEU A 379 -3.70 -20.25 12.53
C LEU A 379 -4.74 -21.28 13.00
N LEU A 380 -6.00 -20.85 13.17
CA LEU A 380 -7.11 -21.72 13.55
C LEU A 380 -7.35 -22.82 12.53
N GLN A 381 -7.25 -22.50 11.24
CA GLN A 381 -7.31 -23.47 10.16
C GLN A 381 -6.16 -24.49 10.26
N GLY A 382 -4.94 -24.01 10.49
CA GLY A 382 -3.78 -24.88 10.70
C GLY A 382 -3.98 -25.86 11.87
N ILE A 383 -4.53 -25.38 13.01
CA ILE A 383 -4.88 -26.21 14.17
C ILE A 383 -5.95 -27.25 13.82
N LEU A 384 -7.02 -26.84 13.12
CA LEU A 384 -8.09 -27.75 12.73
C LEU A 384 -7.60 -28.86 11.78
N LEU A 385 -6.75 -28.51 10.81
CA LEU A 385 -6.16 -29.47 9.90
C LEU A 385 -5.26 -30.47 10.63
N SER A 386 -4.40 -30.00 11.54
CA SER A 386 -3.54 -30.90 12.33
C SER A 386 -4.36 -31.78 13.28
N MET A 387 -5.42 -31.27 13.90
CA MET A 387 -6.38 -32.08 14.65
C MET A 387 -7.06 -33.15 13.80
N GLY A 388 -7.46 -32.82 12.57
CA GLY A 388 -8.04 -33.77 11.62
C GLY A 388 -7.07 -34.90 11.27
N VAL A 389 -5.81 -34.56 10.98
CA VAL A 389 -4.74 -35.55 10.71
C VAL A 389 -4.49 -36.43 11.93
N MET A 390 -4.37 -35.84 13.12
CA MET A 390 -4.20 -36.59 14.38
C MET A 390 -5.34 -37.59 14.59
N TRP A 391 -6.58 -37.19 14.28
CA TRP A 391 -7.73 -38.06 14.46
C TRP A 391 -7.76 -39.24 13.48
N VAL A 392 -7.55 -38.99 12.17
CA VAL A 392 -7.47 -40.07 11.17
C VAL A 392 -6.37 -41.06 11.54
N TRP A 393 -5.22 -40.56 11.98
CA TRP A 393 -4.12 -41.41 12.43
C TRP A 393 -4.44 -42.17 13.71
N ALA A 394 -5.08 -41.54 14.70
CA ALA A 394 -5.51 -42.23 15.92
C ALA A 394 -6.49 -43.38 15.60
N LEU A 395 -7.36 -43.21 14.61
CA LEU A 395 -8.24 -44.28 14.13
C LEU A 395 -7.48 -45.41 13.44
N LEU A 396 -6.49 -45.09 12.61
CA LEU A 396 -5.65 -46.10 11.93
C LEU A 396 -4.75 -46.84 12.93
N ALA A 397 -4.20 -46.12 13.91
CA ALA A 397 -3.40 -46.63 15.02
C ALA A 397 -4.25 -47.53 15.94
N ALA A 398 -5.44 -47.09 16.34
CA ALA A 398 -6.35 -47.91 17.14
C ALA A 398 -6.76 -49.21 16.44
N ARG A 399 -6.75 -49.23 15.10
CA ARG A 399 -6.97 -50.45 14.30
C ARG A 399 -5.75 -51.36 14.16
N ARG A 400 -4.52 -50.87 14.37
CA ARG A 400 -3.27 -51.62 14.13
C ARG A 400 -2.42 -51.87 15.37
N LEU A 401 -2.60 -51.10 16.43
CA LEU A 401 -1.78 -51.11 17.64
C LEU A 401 -2.60 -51.62 18.84
N GLU A 402 -3.09 -52.85 18.74
CA GLU A 402 -3.64 -53.55 19.91
C GLU A 402 -2.53 -53.67 20.98
N GLY A 403 -2.68 -52.95 22.10
CA GLY A 403 -1.79 -53.04 23.27
C GLY A 403 -0.58 -52.08 23.33
N LYS A 404 -0.31 -51.25 22.30
CA LYS A 404 0.88 -50.35 22.26
C LYS A 404 0.57 -48.86 22.45
N TRP A 405 -0.38 -48.56 23.32
CA TRP A 405 -0.85 -47.20 23.61
C TRP A 405 0.20 -46.27 24.24
N TRP A 406 1.29 -46.82 24.79
CA TRP A 406 2.41 -46.06 25.36
C TRP A 406 3.22 -45.26 24.33
N LEU A 407 3.04 -45.51 23.02
CA LEU A 407 3.67 -44.73 21.95
C LEU A 407 2.97 -43.39 21.67
N ALA A 408 1.77 -43.17 22.21
CA ALA A 408 0.99 -41.95 21.98
C ALA A 408 1.70 -40.62 22.35
N PRO A 409 2.48 -40.50 23.45
CA PRO A 409 3.16 -39.25 23.81
C PRO A 409 4.31 -38.90 22.87
N LEU A 410 5.16 -39.87 22.49
CA LEU A 410 6.23 -39.70 21.50
C LEU A 410 5.66 -39.24 20.15
N PHE A 411 4.45 -39.70 19.82
CA PHE A 411 3.72 -39.29 18.63
C PHE A 411 3.17 -37.86 18.74
N GLY A 412 2.63 -37.46 19.90
CA GLY A 412 2.20 -36.09 20.16
C GLY A 412 3.33 -35.08 19.97
N VAL A 413 4.54 -35.44 20.39
CA VAL A 413 5.77 -34.65 20.15
C VAL A 413 6.11 -34.59 18.65
N GLY A 414 6.02 -35.71 17.92
CA GLY A 414 6.26 -35.74 16.47
C GLY A 414 5.27 -34.88 15.68
N VAL A 415 3.99 -34.84 16.08
CA VAL A 415 2.96 -33.99 15.46
C VAL A 415 3.15 -32.51 15.84
N ALA A 416 3.49 -32.22 17.09
CA ALA A 416 3.81 -30.85 17.50
C ALA A 416 5.03 -30.31 16.75
N LEU A 417 6.05 -31.15 16.51
CA LEU A 417 7.19 -30.82 15.66
C LEU A 417 6.79 -30.64 14.19
N LEU A 418 5.97 -31.54 13.63
CA LEU A 418 5.44 -31.39 12.28
C LEU A 418 4.60 -30.12 12.11
N TRP A 419 3.87 -29.69 13.15
CA TRP A 419 3.11 -28.44 13.16
C TRP A 419 4.01 -27.21 13.35
N ALA A 420 4.99 -27.26 14.24
CA ALA A 420 5.98 -26.19 14.42
C ALA A 420 6.85 -26.00 13.17
N LEU A 421 7.16 -27.09 12.47
CA LEU A 421 7.85 -27.10 11.18
C LEU A 421 6.88 -26.94 10.00
N SER A 422 5.57 -26.91 10.25
CA SER A 422 4.59 -26.70 9.19
C SER A 422 4.62 -25.25 8.72
N PRO A 423 4.14 -24.99 7.50
CA PRO A 423 3.86 -23.65 7.00
C PRO A 423 3.03 -22.76 7.95
N ALA A 424 2.16 -23.34 8.78
CA ALA A 424 1.40 -22.61 9.79
C ALA A 424 2.28 -22.14 10.97
N GLY A 425 3.25 -22.95 11.38
CA GLY A 425 4.25 -22.57 12.37
C GLY A 425 5.21 -21.50 11.84
N THR A 426 5.60 -21.60 10.57
CA THR A 426 6.43 -20.58 9.90
C THR A 426 5.66 -19.27 9.67
N LEU A 427 4.37 -19.32 9.34
CA LEU A 427 3.47 -18.15 9.28
C LEU A 427 3.46 -17.34 10.58
N VAL A 428 3.44 -18.01 11.74
CA VAL A 428 3.47 -17.34 13.05
C VAL A 428 4.81 -16.65 13.30
N VAL A 429 5.92 -17.29 12.91
CA VAL A 429 7.27 -16.70 13.05
C VAL A 429 7.45 -15.51 12.10
N SER A 430 7.07 -15.67 10.83
CA SER A 430 7.11 -14.60 9.82
C SER A 430 6.20 -13.43 10.20
N PHE A 431 5.07 -13.67 10.85
CA PHE A 431 4.24 -12.59 11.40
C PHE A 431 4.96 -11.75 12.47
N GLY A 432 5.70 -12.40 13.36
CA GLY A 432 6.54 -11.70 14.34
C GLY A 432 7.58 -10.79 13.69
N GLU A 433 8.08 -11.17 12.51
CA GLU A 433 9.00 -10.36 11.71
C GLU A 433 8.27 -9.28 10.88
N SER A 434 7.12 -9.59 10.28
CA SER A 434 6.32 -8.61 9.53
C SER A 434 5.78 -7.48 10.41
N LEU A 435 5.40 -7.75 11.67
CA LEU A 435 5.05 -6.71 12.64
C LEU A 435 6.24 -5.79 12.95
N ARG A 436 7.46 -6.35 13.03
CA ARG A 436 8.68 -5.55 13.19
C ARG A 436 8.98 -4.73 11.94
N GLY A 437 8.77 -5.30 10.75
CA GLY A 437 8.90 -4.62 9.47
C GLY A 437 7.92 -3.46 9.34
N PHE A 438 6.65 -3.67 9.68
CA PHE A 438 5.62 -2.64 9.65
C PHE A 438 5.96 -1.48 10.61
N ALA A 439 6.49 -1.78 11.80
CA ALA A 439 6.97 -0.78 12.74
C ALA A 439 8.19 0.02 12.23
N MET A 440 8.95 -0.48 11.24
CA MET A 440 10.09 0.23 10.64
C MET A 440 9.71 1.19 9.49
N PHE A 441 8.54 1.03 8.86
CA PHE A 441 8.12 1.87 7.72
C PHE A 441 7.39 3.17 8.11
N THR A 442 7.05 3.30 9.38
CA THR A 442 6.30 4.43 9.93
C THR A 442 7.15 5.13 10.98
N ASP A 443 7.28 6.46 10.87
CA ASP A 443 8.02 7.28 11.84
C ASP A 443 7.54 6.98 13.27
N SER A 444 8.49 6.65 14.14
CA SER A 444 8.28 5.73 15.28
C SER A 444 7.25 6.22 16.30
N ALA A 445 6.97 7.52 16.40
CA ALA A 445 6.08 8.07 17.42
C ALA A 445 4.59 7.72 17.23
N GLN A 446 4.09 7.65 15.99
CA GLN A 446 2.67 7.35 15.74
C GLN A 446 2.37 5.87 15.84
N VAL A 447 3.25 5.01 15.33
CA VAL A 447 3.09 3.56 15.50
C VAL A 447 3.42 3.12 16.91
N GLU A 448 4.34 3.78 17.61
CA GLU A 448 4.52 3.55 19.04
C GLU A 448 3.30 4.03 19.83
N ALA A 449 2.64 5.15 19.45
CA ALA A 449 1.36 5.54 20.02
C ALA A 449 0.21 4.58 19.67
N ILE A 450 0.18 4.02 18.45
CA ILE A 450 -0.80 2.99 18.06
C ILE A 450 -0.49 1.68 18.80
N LEU A 451 0.76 1.25 18.91
CA LEU A 451 1.20 0.05 19.63
C LEU A 451 1.02 0.20 21.15
N GLN A 452 1.13 1.41 21.69
CA GLN A 452 0.79 1.75 23.07
C GLN A 452 -0.72 1.86 23.30
N ARG A 453 -1.50 2.22 22.27
CA ARG A 453 -2.97 2.21 22.28
C ARG A 453 -3.57 0.85 21.93
N LEU A 454 -2.79 -0.04 21.32
CA LEU A 454 -3.20 -1.42 21.11
C LEU A 454 -3.34 -2.01 22.51
N PRO A 455 -4.54 -2.50 22.87
CA PRO A 455 -4.81 -2.95 24.22
C PRO A 455 -3.78 -4.01 24.65
N GLU A 456 -3.48 -4.11 25.95
CA GLU A 456 -2.57 -5.12 26.53
C GLU A 456 -2.89 -6.56 26.03
N GLU A 457 -4.12 -6.77 25.54
CA GLU A 457 -4.61 -7.92 24.80
C GLU A 457 -3.76 -8.35 23.58
N LEU A 458 -3.07 -7.43 22.88
CA LEU A 458 -2.17 -7.80 21.77
C LEU A 458 -0.80 -8.27 22.24
N THR A 459 -0.31 -7.73 23.35
CA THR A 459 0.81 -8.29 24.10
C THR A 459 0.44 -9.68 24.60
N ALA A 460 -0.80 -9.87 25.05
CA ALA A 460 -1.35 -11.18 25.37
C ALA A 460 -1.45 -12.08 24.13
N LEU A 461 -1.73 -11.58 22.93
CA LEU A 461 -1.66 -12.33 21.66
C LEU A 461 -0.24 -12.77 21.29
N ARG A 462 0.76 -11.94 21.64
CA ARG A 462 2.20 -12.27 21.55
C ARG A 462 2.57 -13.40 22.51
N TRP A 463 2.06 -13.34 23.73
CA TRP A 463 2.18 -14.42 24.72
C TRP A 463 1.28 -15.62 24.42
N LEU A 464 0.18 -15.47 23.66
CA LEU A 464 -0.70 -16.55 23.20
C LEU A 464 -0.16 -17.22 21.94
N SER A 465 0.62 -16.54 21.12
CA SER A 465 1.34 -17.17 20.00
C SER A 465 2.55 -17.93 20.52
N PHE A 466 3.42 -17.32 21.31
CA PHE A 466 4.55 -18.05 21.93
C PHE A 466 4.10 -19.06 22.99
N GLY A 467 3.23 -18.64 23.90
CA GLY A 467 2.68 -19.47 24.95
C GLY A 467 1.63 -20.45 24.45
N GLY A 468 0.91 -20.17 23.37
CA GLY A 468 0.03 -21.15 22.72
C GLY A 468 0.79 -22.20 21.93
N VAL A 469 1.87 -21.82 21.23
CA VAL A 469 2.81 -22.78 20.62
C VAL A 469 3.47 -23.62 21.72
N ALA A 470 3.96 -23.01 22.80
CA ALA A 470 4.56 -23.74 23.92
C ALA A 470 3.53 -24.60 24.68
N PHE A 471 2.30 -24.11 24.87
CA PHE A 471 1.22 -24.85 25.52
C PHE A 471 0.75 -26.03 24.67
N VAL A 472 0.57 -25.84 23.36
CA VAL A 472 0.21 -26.92 22.43
C VAL A 472 1.37 -27.91 22.26
N ALA A 473 2.62 -27.46 22.24
CA ALA A 473 3.79 -28.31 22.07
C ALA A 473 4.25 -29.03 23.35
N VAL A 474 3.99 -28.47 24.54
CA VAL A 474 4.51 -28.98 25.82
C VAL A 474 3.39 -29.38 26.77
N ALA A 475 2.40 -28.51 26.99
CA ALA A 475 1.33 -28.78 27.96
C ALA A 475 0.33 -29.82 27.43
N LEU A 476 -0.05 -29.76 26.15
CA LEU A 476 -0.99 -30.73 25.57
C LEU A 476 -0.44 -32.17 25.58
N PRO A 477 0.83 -32.44 25.18
CA PRO A 477 1.42 -33.77 25.30
C PRO A 477 1.63 -34.20 26.75
N ALA A 478 1.98 -33.28 27.65
CA ALA A 478 2.14 -33.58 29.08
C ALA A 478 0.81 -33.93 29.76
N VAL A 479 -0.27 -33.20 29.47
CA VAL A 479 -1.63 -33.50 29.94
C VAL A 479 -2.14 -34.81 29.32
N LEU A 480 -1.87 -35.06 28.04
CA LEU A 480 -2.17 -36.34 27.40
C LEU A 480 -1.40 -37.48 28.06
N ALA A 481 -0.10 -37.32 28.31
CA ALA A 481 0.71 -38.33 29.00
C ALA A 481 0.22 -38.58 30.42
N LEU A 482 -0.19 -37.52 31.15
CA LEU A 482 -0.74 -37.61 32.49
C LEU A 482 -2.11 -38.32 32.52
N ILE A 483 -3.03 -37.96 31.61
CA ILE A 483 -4.33 -38.62 31.47
C ILE A 483 -4.14 -40.10 31.12
N VAL A 484 -3.25 -40.39 30.18
CA VAL A 484 -2.90 -41.76 29.75
C VAL A 484 -2.24 -42.56 30.90
N TRP A 485 -1.43 -41.90 31.74
CA TRP A 485 -0.83 -42.51 32.92
C TRP A 485 -1.86 -42.78 34.04
N LEU A 486 -2.77 -41.84 34.30
CA LEU A 486 -3.83 -41.98 35.30
C LEU A 486 -4.88 -43.04 34.91
N LEU A 487 -5.09 -43.29 33.62
CA LEU A 487 -6.05 -44.29 33.11
C LEU A 487 -5.48 -45.72 32.99
N LYS A 488 -4.26 -45.97 33.48
CA LYS A 488 -3.45 -47.16 33.13
C LYS A 488 -3.92 -48.55 33.65
N PRO A 489 -4.70 -48.76 34.73
CA PRO A 489 -4.98 -50.17 35.12
C PRO A 489 -6.30 -50.80 34.67
N HIS A 490 -7.40 -50.06 34.48
CA HIS A 490 -8.74 -50.67 34.24
C HIS A 490 -9.51 -49.98 33.11
N ALA A 491 -8.91 -49.90 31.92
CA ALA A 491 -9.55 -49.31 30.75
C ALA A 491 -10.68 -50.22 30.21
N GLU A 492 -11.83 -50.21 30.87
CA GLU A 492 -13.09 -50.64 30.28
C GLU A 492 -13.36 -49.84 28.99
N PRO A 493 -14.10 -50.41 28.01
CA PRO A 493 -14.46 -49.74 26.75
C PRO A 493 -15.11 -48.36 26.92
N GLU A 494 -15.63 -48.02 28.11
CA GLU A 494 -16.16 -46.68 28.43
C GLU A 494 -15.10 -45.56 28.43
N THR A 495 -13.85 -45.83 28.80
CA THR A 495 -12.77 -44.81 28.84
C THR A 495 -12.37 -44.34 27.44
N SER A 496 -12.33 -45.24 26.45
CA SER A 496 -12.13 -44.85 25.05
C SER A 496 -13.25 -43.93 24.53
N ARG A 497 -14.49 -44.17 24.98
CA ARG A 497 -15.67 -43.37 24.62
C ARG A 497 -15.68 -42.01 25.30
N SER A 498 -15.13 -41.86 26.50
CA SER A 498 -15.05 -40.56 27.19
C SER A 498 -13.97 -39.68 26.55
N VAL A 499 -12.80 -40.23 26.22
CA VAL A 499 -11.72 -39.53 25.52
C VAL A 499 -12.16 -39.07 24.13
N ALA A 500 -12.83 -39.93 23.35
CA ALA A 500 -13.35 -39.55 22.04
C ALA A 500 -14.41 -38.43 22.12
N ARG A 501 -15.28 -38.45 23.14
CA ARG A 501 -16.27 -37.37 23.39
C ARG A 501 -15.60 -36.06 23.77
N MET A 502 -14.54 -36.11 24.59
CA MET A 502 -13.76 -34.93 24.97
C MET A 502 -13.11 -34.28 23.75
N TRP A 503 -12.42 -35.05 22.92
CA TRP A 503 -11.82 -34.56 21.66
C TRP A 503 -12.87 -34.01 20.70
N GLY A 504 -14.07 -34.61 20.66
CA GLY A 504 -15.19 -34.07 19.89
C GLY A 504 -15.64 -32.69 20.31
N ARG A 505 -15.72 -32.46 21.63
CA ARG A 505 -16.06 -31.13 22.16
C ARG A 505 -14.95 -30.11 21.85
N ILE A 506 -13.68 -30.50 21.98
CA ILE A 506 -12.53 -29.64 21.65
C ILE A 506 -12.54 -29.27 20.15
N ALA A 507 -12.72 -30.25 19.26
CA ALA A 507 -12.78 -30.01 17.82
C ALA A 507 -13.97 -29.12 17.44
N LEU A 508 -15.15 -29.36 18.04
CA LEU A 508 -16.34 -28.54 17.82
C LEU A 508 -16.13 -27.10 18.30
N PHE A 509 -15.46 -26.90 19.43
CA PHE A 509 -15.10 -25.58 19.94
C PHE A 509 -14.21 -24.81 18.95
N TRP A 510 -13.12 -25.43 18.50
CA TRP A 510 -12.21 -24.78 17.54
C TRP A 510 -12.87 -24.51 16.18
N LEU A 511 -13.71 -25.43 15.72
CA LEU A 511 -14.48 -25.23 14.48
C LEU A 511 -15.43 -24.05 14.61
N THR A 512 -16.13 -23.94 15.74
CA THR A 512 -17.04 -22.83 16.02
C THR A 512 -16.28 -21.51 16.06
N LEU A 513 -15.11 -21.48 16.71
CA LEU A 513 -14.25 -20.30 16.76
C LEU A 513 -13.73 -19.90 15.37
N TYR A 514 -13.35 -20.87 14.54
CA TYR A 514 -12.92 -20.63 13.16
C TYR A 514 -14.05 -20.07 12.30
N VAL A 515 -15.25 -20.67 12.35
CA VAL A 515 -16.42 -20.18 11.60
C VAL A 515 -16.81 -18.78 12.06
N ALA A 516 -16.80 -18.51 13.37
CA ALA A 516 -17.05 -17.17 13.91
C ALA A 516 -16.00 -16.16 13.42
N THR A 517 -14.73 -16.56 13.37
CA THR A 517 -13.62 -15.73 12.85
C THR A 517 -13.82 -15.42 11.37
N LEU A 518 -14.19 -16.42 10.55
CA LEU A 518 -14.47 -16.21 9.12
C LEU A 518 -15.69 -15.30 8.89
N ALA A 519 -16.76 -15.47 9.66
CA ALA A 519 -17.94 -14.60 9.58
C ALA A 519 -17.61 -13.15 9.97
N TRP A 520 -16.80 -12.96 11.02
CA TRP A 520 -16.31 -11.65 11.43
C TRP A 520 -15.42 -11.01 10.36
N LEU A 521 -14.46 -11.76 9.83
CA LEU A 521 -13.58 -11.32 8.75
C LEU A 521 -14.38 -10.87 7.53
N TRP A 522 -15.39 -11.65 7.14
CA TRP A 522 -16.25 -11.30 6.03
C TRP A 522 -17.01 -9.99 6.26
N TYR A 523 -17.63 -9.84 7.43
CA TYR A 523 -18.36 -8.63 7.78
C TYR A 523 -17.45 -7.40 7.76
N ARG A 524 -16.25 -7.51 8.32
CA ARG A 524 -15.27 -6.43 8.37
C ARG A 524 -14.68 -6.09 7.01
N ASP A 525 -14.33 -7.10 6.22
CA ASP A 525 -13.82 -6.91 4.85
C ASP A 525 -14.85 -6.19 3.99
N ARG A 526 -16.14 -6.54 4.05
CA ARG A 526 -17.20 -5.84 3.30
C ARG A 526 -17.35 -4.36 3.69
N GLY A 527 -17.31 -4.06 4.99
CA GLY A 527 -17.38 -2.66 5.45
C GLY A 527 -16.18 -1.84 4.98
N LEU A 528 -14.98 -2.43 5.05
CA LEU A 528 -13.75 -1.80 4.57
C LEU A 528 -13.73 -1.64 3.05
N GLU A 529 -14.25 -2.60 2.29
CA GLU A 529 -14.26 -2.59 0.82
C GLU A 529 -14.99 -1.35 0.31
N GLN A 530 -16.17 -1.08 0.87
CA GLN A 530 -16.97 0.09 0.51
C GLN A 530 -16.28 1.40 0.89
N ALA A 531 -15.70 1.48 2.09
CA ALA A 531 -14.97 2.67 2.54
C ALA A 531 -13.74 2.95 1.66
N MET A 532 -12.99 1.91 1.29
CA MET A 532 -11.80 2.01 0.45
C MET A 532 -12.16 2.44 -0.97
N LEU A 533 -13.16 1.82 -1.61
CA LEU A 533 -13.59 2.19 -2.97
C LEU A 533 -14.07 3.64 -3.05
N GLN A 534 -14.79 4.10 -2.02
CA GLN A 534 -15.21 5.50 -1.91
C GLN A 534 -14.01 6.44 -1.72
N SER A 535 -13.10 6.10 -0.81
CA SER A 535 -11.90 6.89 -0.53
C SER A 535 -11.01 7.04 -1.77
N PHE A 536 -10.68 5.95 -2.45
CA PHE A 536 -9.62 6.01 -3.46
C PHE A 536 -10.09 6.45 -4.85
N SER A 537 -11.37 6.31 -5.19
CA SER A 537 -11.84 6.79 -6.48
C SER A 537 -11.78 8.32 -6.58
N HIS A 538 -11.99 9.03 -5.46
CA HIS A 538 -11.98 10.50 -5.39
C HIS A 538 -11.50 10.96 -4.00
N GLU A 539 -10.22 10.75 -3.68
CA GLU A 539 -9.65 10.96 -2.33
C GLU A 539 -9.93 12.35 -1.77
N ILE A 540 -9.74 13.39 -2.58
CA ILE A 540 -10.04 14.76 -2.19
C ILE A 540 -11.55 14.97 -1.91
N ARG A 541 -12.43 14.44 -2.76
CA ARG A 541 -13.88 14.53 -2.54
C ARG A 541 -14.28 13.81 -1.26
N PHE A 542 -13.71 12.65 -1.02
CA PHE A 542 -13.94 11.89 0.20
C PHE A 542 -13.53 12.70 1.44
N TYR A 543 -12.39 13.38 1.41
CA TYR A 543 -11.96 14.25 2.51
C TYR A 543 -12.86 15.46 2.73
N THR A 544 -13.39 16.06 1.66
CA THR A 544 -14.39 17.14 1.80
C THR A 544 -15.67 16.66 2.46
N GLN A 545 -16.14 15.46 2.11
CA GLN A 545 -17.33 14.86 2.73
C GLN A 545 -17.11 14.59 4.22
N LEU A 546 -15.93 14.08 4.59
CA LEU A 546 -15.59 13.78 5.99
C LEU A 546 -15.42 15.04 6.85
N SER A 547 -14.74 16.06 6.31
CA SER A 547 -14.48 17.32 7.02
C SER A 547 -15.70 18.24 7.10
N GLY A 548 -16.68 18.06 6.21
CA GLY A 548 -17.79 18.99 6.01
C GLY A 548 -17.39 20.32 5.36
N GLU A 549 -16.13 20.45 4.93
CA GLU A 549 -15.59 21.66 4.32
C GLU A 549 -15.37 21.46 2.81
N ALA A 550 -15.66 22.48 2.01
CA ALA A 550 -15.37 22.43 0.59
C ALA A 550 -13.86 22.48 0.32
N TRP A 551 -13.38 21.66 -0.61
CA TRP A 551 -11.99 21.73 -1.03
C TRP A 551 -11.72 23.09 -1.69
N PRO A 552 -10.65 23.80 -1.32
CA PRO A 552 -10.37 25.09 -1.93
C PRO A 552 -10.09 24.92 -3.42
N GLY A 553 -10.89 25.56 -4.27
CA GLY A 553 -10.63 25.62 -5.72
C GLY A 553 -9.39 26.47 -6.06
N ARG A 554 -9.16 26.67 -7.35
CA ARG A 554 -8.23 27.68 -7.87
C ARG A 554 -8.98 28.93 -8.35
N GLU A 555 -8.25 30.05 -8.51
CA GLU A 555 -8.82 31.29 -9.07
C GLU A 555 -8.86 31.24 -10.59
#